data_AF-A0A4Y3R777-F1
#
_entry.id   AF-A0A4Y3R777-F1
#
_cell.length_a   1.000
_cell.length_b   1.000
_cell.length_c   1.000
_cell.angle_alpha   90.00
_cell.angle_beta   90.00
_cell.angle_gamma   90.00
#
_symmetry.space_group_name_H-M   'P 1'
#
loop_
_entity.id
_entity.type
_entity.pdbx_description
1 polymer ?
#
loop_
_entity_poly.entity_id
_entity_poly.type
_entity_poly.pdbx_seq_one_letter_code
_entity_poly.pdbx_strand_id
1 'polypeptide(L)'
;MPPAATAPEPERGLRRGPVPAAPGTPGAVWAILVAMADGTSTRIAALLAELRLEETAWVAAVTGSDPAAVIRACGGAPEAARPRALDERLLSEPTGLGGLAGSPELTELPGSSGAGRPHLAVARAGPAVTVLGYGDHRGPHEEVLRRLAAPGARAAGVHWGRGAPSRLSLAEDGALLSAFDLRAPAHRYGSRPAAWDAHLDGLDLDGPRWRAAGVTAVLRATGARLDAAWARGPHLVVPVAPVAPVAPCTDVFTDVSPDAAPGTPAASVEGVSPAPLPREPRDSPLLAEEPFAGFLARLGPECLPAMERYGVELAARHNGLASDPVCTLALAVLDGCGPPEARQELRIELARRAAPRSSGDAADRGPVAHEPAVWQTLGDLLAREEGAVVAGPPPMCLLDRAMSGGGHTPEAERYALLRALYEAAQRTPDA
;
A
#
# COMPACT_ATOMS: atom_id res chain seq x y z
N MET A 1 89.58 -29.17 -16.80
CA MET A 1 89.19 -27.75 -16.92
C MET A 1 87.75 -27.58 -16.49
N PRO A 2 87.51 -26.99 -15.32
CA PRO A 2 86.36 -26.09 -15.11
C PRO A 2 86.86 -24.65 -14.86
N PRO A 3 86.17 -23.62 -15.38
CA PRO A 3 86.59 -22.24 -15.20
C PRO A 3 85.80 -21.50 -14.10
N ALA A 4 86.56 -20.64 -13.44
CA ALA A 4 86.29 -19.24 -13.05
C ALA A 4 85.03 -18.88 -12.25
N ALA A 5 85.30 -18.34 -11.06
CA ALA A 5 84.43 -17.56 -10.22
C ALA A 5 84.00 -16.23 -10.88
N THR A 6 82.77 -15.79 -10.59
CA THR A 6 82.32 -14.40 -10.81
C THR A 6 81.48 -13.92 -9.62
N ALA A 7 81.67 -12.63 -9.30
CA ALA A 7 81.23 -11.88 -8.13
C ALA A 7 79.71 -11.59 -8.07
N PRO A 8 79.19 -11.02 -6.96
CA PRO A 8 77.77 -10.72 -6.78
C PRO A 8 77.41 -9.27 -7.15
N GLU A 9 76.19 -9.06 -7.65
CA GLU A 9 75.55 -7.75 -7.83
C GLU A 9 74.05 -7.80 -7.50
N PRO A 10 73.38 -6.64 -7.27
CA PRO A 10 72.38 -6.49 -6.22
C PRO A 10 70.93 -6.19 -6.68
N GLU A 11 70.04 -6.26 -5.69
CA GLU A 11 68.83 -5.46 -5.43
C GLU A 11 67.81 -5.06 -6.54
N ARG A 12 66.54 -5.38 -6.19
CA ARG A 12 65.29 -4.56 -6.31
C ARG A 12 64.73 -4.26 -7.71
N GLY A 13 63.57 -4.87 -7.98
CA GLY A 13 62.62 -4.46 -9.03
C GLY A 13 61.17 -4.58 -8.57
N LEU A 14 60.47 -3.45 -8.55
CA LEU A 14 59.16 -3.16 -7.96
C LEU A 14 57.99 -4.09 -8.37
N ARG A 15 57.15 -4.43 -7.37
CA ARG A 15 55.74 -4.81 -7.58
C ARG A 15 54.93 -3.58 -7.99
N ARG A 16 54.28 -3.63 -9.16
CA ARG A 16 53.26 -2.65 -9.57
C ARG A 16 51.96 -2.94 -8.82
N GLY A 17 51.54 -2.03 -7.94
CA GLY A 17 50.19 -1.97 -7.39
C GLY A 17 49.19 -1.34 -8.37
N PRO A 18 47.88 -1.48 -8.13
CA PRO A 18 46.83 -0.97 -9.01
C PRO A 18 46.82 0.56 -9.02
N VAL A 19 46.70 1.12 -10.22
CA VAL A 19 46.61 2.56 -10.49
C VAL A 19 45.21 3.05 -10.06
N PRO A 20 45.08 4.08 -9.20
CA PRO A 20 43.79 4.67 -8.90
C PRO A 20 43.27 5.46 -10.11
N ALA A 21 42.00 5.24 -10.46
CA ALA A 21 41.32 5.96 -11.52
C ALA A 21 41.21 7.46 -11.19
N ALA A 22 41.52 8.31 -12.17
CA ALA A 22 41.49 9.76 -12.02
C ALA A 22 40.06 10.32 -11.89
N PRO A 23 39.83 11.32 -11.03
CA PRO A 23 38.53 11.97 -10.87
C PRO A 23 38.31 12.97 -12.01
N GLY A 24 37.51 12.61 -13.00
CA GLY A 24 37.24 13.51 -14.13
C GLY A 24 36.08 13.14 -15.03
N THR A 25 35.33 12.07 -14.75
CA THR A 25 34.18 11.69 -15.58
C THR A 25 32.94 12.49 -15.17
N PRO A 26 32.27 13.21 -16.10
CA PRO A 26 31.08 14.02 -15.81
C PRO A 26 29.92 13.25 -15.14
N GLY A 27 29.92 11.91 -15.21
CA GLY A 27 28.95 11.05 -14.53
C GLY A 27 29.17 10.89 -13.01
N ALA A 28 30.41 11.00 -12.51
CA ALA A 28 30.70 10.80 -11.09
C ALA A 28 30.28 12.02 -10.23
N VAL A 29 30.42 13.23 -10.79
CA VAL A 29 29.98 14.47 -10.13
C VAL A 29 28.45 14.52 -10.08
N TRP A 30 27.74 13.99 -11.08
CA TRP A 30 26.28 13.91 -11.05
C TRP A 30 25.79 12.81 -10.09
N ALA A 31 26.45 11.64 -10.03
CA ALA A 31 26.11 10.62 -9.04
C ALA A 31 26.35 11.10 -7.58
N ILE A 32 27.39 11.92 -7.35
CA ILE A 32 27.67 12.54 -6.04
C ILE A 32 26.68 13.66 -5.73
N LEU A 33 26.26 14.48 -6.71
CA LEU A 33 25.25 15.52 -6.52
C LEU A 33 23.84 14.94 -6.31
N VAL A 34 23.49 13.83 -6.97
CA VAL A 34 22.25 13.07 -6.70
C VAL A 34 22.32 12.41 -5.32
N ALA A 35 23.46 11.84 -4.93
CA ALA A 35 23.66 11.28 -3.58
C ALA A 35 23.65 12.36 -2.47
N MET A 36 23.99 13.61 -2.79
CA MET A 36 23.92 14.75 -1.86
C MET A 36 22.51 15.35 -1.77
N ALA A 37 21.73 15.33 -2.87
CA ALA A 37 20.33 15.73 -2.87
C ALA A 37 19.42 14.73 -2.13
N ASP A 38 19.81 13.45 -2.11
CA ASP A 38 19.00 12.36 -1.54
C ASP A 38 19.49 11.87 -0.15
N GLY A 39 20.16 12.78 0.57
CA GLY A 39 20.82 12.48 1.84
C GLY A 39 19.86 12.06 2.96
N THR A 40 18.60 12.50 2.91
CA THR A 40 17.59 12.11 3.91
C THR A 40 17.09 10.69 3.67
N SER A 41 16.68 10.35 2.45
CA SER A 41 16.20 9.00 2.11
C SER A 41 17.28 7.95 2.39
N THR A 42 18.54 8.24 2.05
CA THR A 42 19.66 7.35 2.33
C THR A 42 19.90 7.14 3.83
N ARG A 43 19.82 8.22 4.64
CA ARG A 43 19.92 8.12 6.11
C ARG A 43 18.77 7.34 6.72
N ILE A 44 17.55 7.54 6.22
CA ILE A 44 16.37 6.80 6.65
C ILE A 44 16.47 5.33 6.27
N ALA A 45 16.96 5.00 5.06
CA ALA A 45 17.19 3.62 4.67
C ALA A 45 18.18 2.91 5.61
N ALA A 46 19.28 3.58 5.99
CA ALA A 46 20.23 3.05 6.96
C ALA A 46 19.59 2.84 8.34
N LEU A 47 18.78 3.80 8.80
CA LEU A 47 18.04 3.69 10.07
C LEU A 47 17.04 2.52 10.06
N LEU A 48 16.27 2.36 8.98
CA LEU A 48 15.33 1.25 8.84
C LEU A 48 16.04 -0.11 8.85
N ALA A 49 17.21 -0.20 8.23
CA ALA A 49 18.04 -1.41 8.26
C ALA A 49 18.61 -1.69 9.67
N GLU A 50 19.11 -0.66 10.36
CA GLU A 50 19.59 -0.77 11.75
C GLU A 50 18.49 -1.25 12.69
N LEU A 51 17.26 -0.77 12.50
CA LEU A 51 16.07 -1.18 13.25
C LEU A 51 15.41 -2.46 12.70
N ARG A 52 15.97 -3.09 11.66
CA ARG A 52 15.44 -4.30 11.01
C ARG A 52 13.96 -4.20 10.58
N LEU A 53 13.53 -3.02 10.15
CA LEU A 53 12.15 -2.73 9.75
C LEU A 53 11.89 -3.00 8.25
N GLU A 54 12.67 -3.88 7.63
CA GLU A 54 12.68 -4.05 6.16
C GLU A 54 11.46 -4.85 5.66
N GLU A 55 10.90 -5.72 6.51
CA GLU A 55 9.84 -6.65 6.09
C GLU A 55 8.44 -6.11 6.35
N THR A 56 8.11 -5.87 7.62
CA THR A 56 6.80 -5.41 8.07
C THR A 56 6.96 -4.37 9.16
N ALA A 57 6.52 -3.15 8.88
CA ALA A 57 6.53 -2.07 9.85
C ALA A 57 5.55 -0.97 9.43
N TRP A 58 5.26 -0.10 10.38
CA TRP A 58 4.61 1.15 10.09
C TRP A 58 5.18 2.29 10.91
N VAL A 59 5.20 3.46 10.30
CA VAL A 59 5.68 4.71 10.89
C VAL A 59 4.61 5.75 10.70
N ALA A 60 4.19 6.40 11.77
CA ALA A 60 3.38 7.61 11.68
C ALA A 60 4.00 8.76 12.47
N ALA A 61 3.65 9.98 12.08
CA ALA A 61 4.00 11.19 12.79
C ALA A 61 2.77 12.09 12.88
N VAL A 62 2.62 12.77 14.01
CA VAL A 62 1.51 13.69 14.26
C VAL A 62 2.00 14.98 14.91
N THR A 63 1.57 16.12 14.37
CA THR A 63 1.88 17.45 14.92
C THR A 63 0.91 17.82 16.03
N GLY A 64 1.33 18.72 16.94
CA GLY A 64 0.42 19.30 17.95
C GLY A 64 -0.11 18.35 19.04
N SER A 65 0.21 17.06 18.97
CA SER A 65 -0.27 16.04 19.92
C SER A 65 0.75 15.74 21.03
N ASP A 66 0.25 15.30 22.18
CA ASP A 66 1.06 14.72 23.24
C ASP A 66 1.17 13.18 23.10
N PRO A 67 2.26 12.55 23.56
CA PRO A 67 2.44 11.11 23.44
C PRO A 67 1.31 10.26 24.03
N ALA A 68 0.66 10.69 25.11
CA ALA A 68 -0.41 9.91 25.73
C ALA A 68 -1.69 9.93 24.89
N ALA A 69 -2.01 11.06 24.24
CA ALA A 69 -3.10 11.13 23.27
C ALA A 69 -2.86 10.20 22.08
N VAL A 70 -1.62 10.18 21.58
CA VAL A 70 -1.23 9.29 20.48
C VAL A 70 -1.37 7.82 20.85
N ILE A 71 -0.89 7.43 22.04
CA ILE A 71 -1.02 6.07 22.56
C ILE A 71 -2.50 5.66 22.64
N ARG A 72 -3.38 6.51 23.18
CA ARG A 72 -4.83 6.24 23.27
C ARG A 72 -5.46 6.07 21.89
N ALA A 73 -5.14 6.94 20.94
CA ALA A 73 -5.69 6.87 19.59
C ALA A 73 -5.31 5.56 18.87
N CYS A 74 -4.10 5.04 19.15
CA CYS A 74 -3.65 3.75 18.65
C CYS A 74 -4.16 2.53 19.45
N GLY A 75 -5.07 2.72 20.41
CA GLY A 75 -5.65 1.63 21.20
C GLY A 75 -4.75 1.13 22.36
N GLY A 76 -3.73 1.90 22.73
CA GLY A 76 -2.89 1.63 23.89
C GLY A 76 -3.34 2.37 25.15
N ALA A 77 -2.87 1.88 26.30
CA ALA A 77 -3.05 2.49 27.61
C ALA A 77 -1.78 3.28 28.00
N PRO A 78 -1.80 4.62 28.11
CA PRO A 78 -0.60 5.42 28.45
C PRO A 78 0.06 5.00 29.77
N GLU A 79 -0.71 4.57 30.75
CA GLU A 79 -0.26 4.03 32.04
C GLU A 79 0.49 2.69 31.92
N ALA A 80 0.26 1.95 30.83
CA ALA A 80 1.01 0.74 30.50
C ALA A 80 2.31 1.05 29.73
N ALA A 81 2.55 2.30 29.33
CA ALA A 81 3.76 2.67 28.62
C ALA A 81 5.00 2.53 29.51
N ARG A 82 6.08 2.01 28.94
CA ARG A 82 7.38 1.85 29.62
C ARG A 82 8.48 2.51 28.79
N PRO A 83 9.32 3.38 29.37
CA PRO A 83 10.47 3.94 28.67
C PRO A 83 11.46 2.83 28.31
N ARG A 84 11.82 2.72 27.03
CA ARG A 84 12.86 1.80 26.54
C ARG A 84 13.58 2.42 25.34
N ALA A 85 14.82 2.01 25.10
CA ALA A 85 15.52 2.33 23.86
C ALA A 85 15.02 1.39 22.74
N LEU A 86 15.00 1.84 21.48
CA LEU A 86 14.79 0.94 20.35
C LEU A 86 16.05 0.09 20.15
N ASP A 87 16.12 -1.06 20.81
CA ASP A 87 17.21 -2.01 20.64
C ASP A 87 16.73 -3.29 19.95
N GLU A 88 17.68 -4.14 19.55
CA GLU A 88 17.36 -5.40 18.89
C GLU A 88 16.46 -6.29 19.75
N ARG A 89 16.50 -6.21 21.09
CA ARG A 89 15.66 -7.07 21.95
C ARG A 89 14.19 -6.70 21.85
N LEU A 90 13.88 -5.41 21.78
CA LEU A 90 12.50 -4.95 21.59
C LEU A 90 11.90 -5.40 20.25
N LEU A 91 12.75 -5.51 19.22
CA LEU A 91 12.37 -5.88 17.87
C LEU A 91 12.41 -7.40 17.63
N SER A 92 13.21 -8.11 18.42
CA SER A 92 13.45 -9.56 18.29
C SER A 92 12.68 -10.38 19.31
N GLU A 93 12.08 -9.79 20.34
CA GLU A 93 11.17 -10.54 21.21
C GLU A 93 10.06 -11.08 20.32
N PRO A 94 10.03 -12.40 20.09
CA PRO A 94 8.92 -12.99 19.37
C PRO A 94 7.71 -12.58 20.18
N THR A 95 6.73 -12.01 19.51
CA THR A 95 5.43 -11.79 20.10
C THR A 95 4.93 -13.11 20.75
N GLY A 96 5.43 -14.29 20.39
CA GLY A 96 5.30 -15.49 21.23
C GLY A 96 6.06 -15.48 22.57
N LEU A 97 5.31 -15.42 23.68
CA LEU A 97 5.64 -15.91 25.04
C LEU A 97 6.87 -16.86 25.12
N GLY A 98 8.08 -16.31 25.26
CA GLY A 98 9.29 -17.12 25.48
C GLY A 98 10.22 -16.62 26.60
N GLY A 99 10.12 -15.35 27.00
CA GLY A 99 11.08 -14.74 27.94
C GLY A 99 10.60 -14.53 29.38
N LEU A 100 9.31 -14.72 29.66
CA LEU A 100 8.71 -14.53 31.00
C LEU A 100 7.99 -15.80 31.51
N ALA A 101 8.49 -16.98 31.15
CA ALA A 101 8.06 -18.27 31.72
C ALA A 101 8.54 -18.47 33.18
N GLY A 102 8.53 -17.39 33.97
CA GLY A 102 8.82 -17.37 35.40
C GLY A 102 7.81 -16.58 36.24
N SER A 103 6.80 -15.95 35.62
CA SER A 103 5.70 -15.30 36.35
C SER A 103 4.43 -16.15 36.24
N PRO A 104 4.00 -16.84 37.31
CA PRO A 104 2.90 -17.82 37.29
C PRO A 104 1.49 -17.22 37.28
N GLU A 105 1.28 -15.97 36.86
CA GLU A 105 -0.01 -15.26 37.03
C GLU A 105 -0.76 -14.95 35.73
N LEU A 106 -0.29 -15.42 34.56
CA LEU A 106 -0.99 -15.26 33.28
C LEU A 106 -1.14 -16.60 32.56
N THR A 107 -1.86 -17.52 33.21
CA THR A 107 -2.26 -18.80 32.62
C THR A 107 -3.36 -18.59 31.58
N GLU A 108 -2.97 -18.77 30.32
CA GLU A 108 -3.70 -19.42 29.22
C GLU A 108 -5.24 -19.24 29.18
N LEU A 109 -5.69 -18.29 28.35
CA LEU A 109 -7.00 -18.36 27.71
C LEU A 109 -6.91 -19.32 26.50
N PRO A 110 -7.74 -20.38 26.41
CA PRO A 110 -7.73 -21.30 25.28
C PRO A 110 -8.22 -20.60 24.00
N GLY A 111 -7.41 -20.64 22.94
CA GLY A 111 -7.74 -20.09 21.61
C GLY A 111 -6.83 -18.95 21.11
N SER A 112 -5.92 -18.43 21.93
CA SER A 112 -4.93 -17.43 21.49
C SER A 112 -3.79 -18.13 20.75
N SER A 113 -3.82 -18.15 19.41
CA SER A 113 -2.63 -18.49 18.63
C SER A 113 -1.49 -17.58 19.10
N GLY A 114 -0.30 -18.13 19.34
CA GLY A 114 0.82 -17.48 20.03
C GLY A 114 1.46 -16.24 19.38
N ALA A 115 0.73 -15.50 18.55
CA ALA A 115 1.11 -14.16 18.15
C ALA A 115 0.85 -13.21 19.32
N GLY A 116 1.87 -12.88 20.08
CA GLY A 116 1.73 -11.91 21.17
C GLY A 116 1.27 -10.55 20.72
N ARG A 117 0.97 -9.76 21.75
CA ARG A 117 0.36 -8.47 21.58
C ARG A 117 1.25 -7.56 20.75
N PRO A 118 0.70 -6.87 19.75
CA PRO A 118 1.44 -5.86 19.02
C PRO A 118 1.90 -4.78 19.99
N HIS A 119 3.11 -4.26 19.76
CA HIS A 119 3.69 -3.19 20.56
C HIS A 119 3.90 -1.97 19.68
N LEU A 120 3.73 -0.79 20.28
CA LEU A 120 4.06 0.49 19.67
C LEU A 120 5.15 1.17 20.47
N ALA A 121 6.10 1.77 19.79
CA ALA A 121 7.08 2.68 20.35
C ALA A 121 6.71 4.12 19.98
N VAL A 122 6.53 4.98 20.99
CA VAL A 122 6.11 6.36 20.82
C VAL A 122 7.17 7.30 21.39
N ALA A 123 7.60 8.29 20.61
CA ALA A 123 8.59 9.27 21.04
C ALA A 123 8.35 10.64 20.38
N ARG A 124 8.87 11.71 20.99
CA ARG A 124 8.92 13.03 20.33
C ARG A 124 10.06 13.05 19.31
N ALA A 125 9.79 13.59 18.13
CA ALA A 125 10.73 13.71 17.02
C ALA A 125 10.68 15.13 16.45
N GLY A 126 11.33 16.09 17.12
CA GLY A 126 11.19 17.51 16.78
C GLY A 126 9.79 18.04 17.10
N PRO A 127 9.08 18.68 16.15
CA PRO A 127 7.75 19.26 16.39
C PRO A 127 6.61 18.22 16.45
N ALA A 128 6.90 16.96 16.12
CA ALA A 128 5.91 15.90 16.03
C ALA A 128 6.12 14.82 17.10
N VAL A 129 5.08 14.03 17.33
CA VAL A 129 5.16 12.73 18.01
C VAL A 129 5.16 11.65 16.94
N THR A 130 6.13 10.75 17.00
CA THR A 130 6.27 9.62 16.09
C THR A 130 5.82 8.33 16.75
N VAL A 131 5.15 7.49 15.99
CA VAL A 131 4.78 6.13 16.36
C VAL A 131 5.46 5.18 15.41
N LEU A 132 6.16 4.20 15.98
CA LEU A 132 6.71 3.07 15.28
C LEU A 132 5.97 1.82 15.77
N GLY A 133 5.34 1.09 14.87
CA GLY A 133 4.82 -0.23 15.18
C GLY A 133 5.50 -1.31 14.34
N TYR A 134 5.69 -2.46 14.97
CA TYR A 134 6.40 -3.60 14.42
C TYR A 134 5.58 -4.88 14.64
N GLY A 135 5.80 -5.87 13.76
CA GLY A 135 5.00 -7.11 13.69
C GLY A 135 3.80 -7.02 12.76
N ASP A 136 2.94 -8.05 12.75
CA ASP A 136 1.80 -8.19 11.83
C ASP A 136 0.63 -7.21 12.09
N HIS A 137 0.88 -6.18 12.89
CA HIS A 137 -0.09 -5.10 13.09
C HIS A 137 -0.22 -4.29 11.81
N ARG A 138 -1.45 -4.18 11.28
CA ARG A 138 -1.76 -3.56 9.97
C ARG A 138 -1.65 -2.04 9.93
N GLY A 139 -0.72 -1.46 10.68
CA GLY A 139 -0.45 -0.02 10.66
C GLY A 139 -1.55 0.82 11.30
N PRO A 140 -1.34 2.15 11.36
CA PRO A 140 -2.38 3.07 11.74
C PRO A 140 -3.31 3.16 10.53
N HIS A 141 -4.46 2.51 10.62
CA HIS A 141 -5.50 2.67 9.61
C HIS A 141 -5.82 4.17 9.42
N GLU A 142 -6.34 4.54 8.26
CA GLU A 142 -6.75 5.92 7.96
C GLU A 142 -7.67 6.51 9.04
N GLU A 143 -8.46 5.66 9.69
CA GLU A 143 -9.26 5.99 10.86
C GLU A 143 -8.43 6.40 12.09
N VAL A 144 -7.32 5.69 12.36
CA VAL A 144 -6.37 6.07 13.42
C VAL A 144 -5.72 7.42 13.07
N LEU A 145 -5.33 7.62 11.80
CA LEU A 145 -4.76 8.89 11.36
C LEU A 145 -5.75 10.05 11.45
N ARG A 146 -7.02 9.85 11.07
CA ARG A 146 -8.09 10.84 11.25
C ARG A 146 -8.28 11.20 12.72
N ARG A 147 -8.31 10.21 13.61
CA ARG A 147 -8.37 10.43 15.07
C ARG A 147 -7.15 11.15 15.62
N LEU A 148 -5.95 10.87 15.10
CA LEU A 148 -4.71 11.55 15.48
C LEU A 148 -4.65 12.98 14.96
N ALA A 149 -5.21 13.25 13.79
CA ALA A 149 -5.30 14.57 13.20
C ALA A 149 -6.43 15.39 13.85
N ALA A 150 -6.40 15.60 15.17
CA ALA A 150 -7.34 16.51 15.84
C ALA A 150 -7.34 17.92 15.19
N PRO A 151 -8.35 18.78 15.41
CA PRO A 151 -8.36 20.13 14.84
C PRO A 151 -7.06 20.91 15.15
N GLY A 152 -6.41 21.42 14.11
CA GLY A 152 -5.10 22.06 14.13
C GLY A 152 -3.90 21.12 14.05
N ALA A 153 -4.11 19.80 13.94
CA ALA A 153 -3.08 18.79 13.85
C ALA A 153 -3.08 18.09 12.48
N ARG A 154 -1.89 17.69 12.07
CA ARG A 154 -1.64 16.90 10.86
C ARG A 154 -1.04 15.57 11.27
N ALA A 155 -1.58 14.48 10.74
CA ALA A 155 -1.07 13.14 10.91
C ALA A 155 -0.71 12.52 9.56
N ALA A 156 0.48 11.96 9.45
CA ALA A 156 0.91 11.23 8.26
C ALA A 156 1.44 9.86 8.67
N GLY A 157 1.15 8.84 7.87
CA GLY A 157 1.55 7.47 8.16
C GLY A 157 1.93 6.70 6.91
N VAL A 158 2.88 5.79 7.07
CA VAL A 158 3.30 4.82 6.08
C VAL A 158 3.31 3.44 6.70
N HIS A 159 2.85 2.42 5.98
CA HIS A 159 3.01 1.02 6.39
C HIS A 159 3.36 0.11 5.21
N TRP A 160 4.05 -0.97 5.50
CA TRP A 160 4.38 -2.04 4.58
C TRP A 160 4.43 -3.37 5.30
N GLY A 161 4.24 -4.47 4.57
CA GLY A 161 4.30 -5.81 5.13
C GLY A 161 4.21 -6.91 4.09
N ARG A 162 4.58 -8.13 4.47
CA ARG A 162 4.40 -9.31 3.63
C ARG A 162 2.90 -9.53 3.37
N GLY A 163 2.49 -9.48 2.09
CA GLY A 163 1.10 -9.74 1.68
C GLY A 163 0.10 -8.61 1.96
N ALA A 164 0.52 -7.52 2.60
CA ALA A 164 -0.30 -6.32 2.77
C ALA A 164 0.02 -5.27 1.69
N PRO A 165 -0.95 -4.43 1.30
CA PRO A 165 -0.64 -3.26 0.49
C PRO A 165 0.34 -2.37 1.24
N SER A 166 1.26 -1.76 0.51
CA SER A 166 2.18 -0.77 1.07
C SER A 166 1.54 0.58 0.90
N ARG A 167 1.17 1.28 1.97
CA ARG A 167 0.30 2.45 1.85
C ARG A 167 0.87 3.66 2.56
N LEU A 168 0.66 4.81 1.93
CA LEU A 168 0.96 6.13 2.45
C LEU A 168 -0.35 6.90 2.64
N SER A 169 -0.54 7.57 3.78
CA SER A 169 -1.79 8.24 4.14
C SER A 169 -1.53 9.54 4.89
N LEU A 170 -2.28 10.59 4.56
CA LEU A 170 -2.19 11.93 5.13
C LEU A 170 -3.58 12.39 5.58
N ALA A 171 -3.68 12.81 6.85
CA ALA A 171 -4.87 13.39 7.44
C ALA A 171 -4.54 14.74 8.11
N GLU A 172 -5.51 15.64 8.10
CA GLU A 172 -5.44 16.96 8.72
C GLU A 172 -6.85 17.35 9.17
N ASP A 173 -6.98 17.93 10.36
CA ASP A 173 -8.25 18.41 10.90
C ASP A 173 -9.38 17.37 10.88
N GLY A 174 -9.05 16.11 11.17
CA GLY A 174 -9.96 14.98 11.26
C GLY A 174 -10.32 14.37 9.91
N ALA A 175 -9.89 14.98 8.80
CA ALA A 175 -10.19 14.53 7.46
C ALA A 175 -9.01 13.80 6.81
N LEU A 176 -9.30 12.73 6.08
CA LEU A 176 -8.30 12.08 5.24
C LEU A 176 -8.11 12.92 3.96
N LEU A 177 -6.93 13.53 3.81
CA LEU A 177 -6.61 14.36 2.65
C LEU A 177 -6.23 13.50 1.45
N SER A 178 -5.27 12.58 1.63
CA SER A 178 -4.80 11.73 0.54
C SER A 178 -4.22 10.43 1.06
N ALA A 179 -4.57 9.33 0.40
CA ALA A 179 -3.98 8.01 0.63
C ALA A 179 -3.82 7.25 -0.70
N PHE A 180 -2.79 6.41 -0.78
CA PHE A 180 -2.50 5.60 -1.96
C PHE A 180 -1.57 4.42 -1.65
N ASP A 181 -1.52 3.43 -2.54
CA ASP A 181 -0.53 2.36 -2.47
C ASP A 181 0.82 2.85 -3.02
N LEU A 182 1.90 2.73 -2.25
CA LEU A 182 3.26 3.12 -2.64
C LEU A 182 3.74 2.44 -3.92
N ARG A 183 3.17 1.29 -4.30
CA ARG A 183 3.44 0.60 -5.58
C ARG A 183 2.58 1.08 -6.73
N ALA A 184 1.58 1.92 -6.46
CA ALA A 184 0.72 2.53 -7.45
C ALA A 184 0.40 4.00 -7.06
N PRO A 185 1.42 4.89 -7.04
CA PRO A 185 1.29 6.26 -6.53
C PRO A 185 0.35 7.16 -7.35
N ALA A 186 -0.05 6.73 -8.54
CA ALA A 186 -1.06 7.41 -9.37
C ALA A 186 -2.49 7.22 -8.82
N HIS A 187 -2.77 6.13 -8.09
CA HIS A 187 -4.11 5.81 -7.60
C HIS A 187 -4.33 6.36 -6.20
N ARG A 188 -4.61 7.67 -6.14
CA ARG A 188 -4.81 8.40 -4.88
C ARG A 188 -6.29 8.68 -4.64
N TYR A 189 -6.70 8.61 -3.39
CA TYR A 189 -8.06 8.95 -2.94
C TYR A 189 -8.00 9.79 -1.66
N GLY A 190 -9.13 10.40 -1.29
CA GLY A 190 -9.24 11.35 -0.17
C GLY A 190 -9.79 12.69 -0.63
N SER A 191 -10.01 13.62 0.30
CA SER A 191 -10.61 14.93 -0.02
C SER A 191 -9.72 15.85 -0.86
N ARG A 192 -8.40 15.59 -0.87
CA ARG A 192 -7.38 16.31 -1.65
C ARG A 192 -6.32 15.33 -2.16
N PRO A 193 -6.59 14.52 -3.21
CA PRO A 193 -5.67 13.47 -3.66
C PRO A 193 -4.24 13.96 -4.00
N ALA A 194 -4.10 15.21 -4.45
CA ALA A 194 -2.82 15.86 -4.76
C ALA A 194 -2.02 16.33 -3.52
N ALA A 195 -2.54 16.21 -2.30
CA ALA A 195 -1.91 16.76 -1.08
C ALA A 195 -0.49 16.21 -0.79
N TRP A 196 -0.14 15.07 -1.37
CA TRP A 196 1.20 14.49 -1.25
C TRP A 196 2.25 15.09 -2.19
N ASP A 197 1.88 15.80 -3.26
CA ASP A 197 2.82 16.19 -4.33
C ASP A 197 4.04 16.96 -3.81
N ALA A 198 3.81 17.99 -2.99
CA ALA A 198 4.88 18.79 -2.40
C ALA A 198 5.82 17.98 -1.48
N HIS A 199 5.33 16.89 -0.90
CA HIS A 199 6.11 16.05 0.02
C HIS A 199 6.83 14.90 -0.70
N LEU A 200 6.32 14.49 -1.86
CA LEU A 200 6.89 13.45 -2.70
C LEU A 200 7.94 13.97 -3.69
N ASP A 201 8.03 15.28 -3.91
CA ASP A 201 8.96 15.87 -4.87
C ASP A 201 10.41 15.37 -4.68
N GLY A 202 10.98 14.85 -5.77
CA GLY A 202 12.33 14.25 -5.79
C GLY A 202 12.51 12.93 -5.04
N LEU A 203 11.43 12.27 -4.57
CA LEU A 203 11.50 10.94 -3.96
C LEU A 203 11.25 9.84 -4.99
N ASP A 204 12.09 8.80 -4.98
CA ASP A 204 11.93 7.61 -5.81
C ASP A 204 11.09 6.54 -5.08
N LEU A 205 9.81 6.43 -5.48
CA LEU A 205 8.88 5.43 -4.95
C LEU A 205 8.93 4.09 -5.70
N ASP A 206 9.57 4.06 -6.88
CA ASP A 206 9.66 2.84 -7.72
C ASP A 206 10.97 2.09 -7.44
N GLY A 207 11.98 2.78 -6.93
CA GLY A 207 13.28 2.23 -6.61
C GLY A 207 13.30 1.27 -5.41
N PRO A 208 14.45 0.61 -5.18
CA PRO A 208 14.61 -0.38 -4.10
C PRO A 208 14.43 0.22 -2.69
N ARG A 209 14.48 1.55 -2.56
CA ARG A 209 14.40 2.30 -1.30
C ARG A 209 13.03 2.96 -1.08
N TRP A 210 12.00 2.55 -1.82
CA TRP A 210 10.65 3.11 -1.71
C TRP A 210 10.10 3.20 -0.26
N ARG A 211 10.49 2.29 0.64
CA ARG A 211 10.14 2.36 2.08
C ARG A 211 10.72 3.60 2.75
N ALA A 212 12.00 3.86 2.51
CA ALA A 212 12.68 5.04 3.03
C ALA A 212 12.13 6.33 2.40
N ALA A 213 11.74 6.28 1.13
CA ALA A 213 11.04 7.36 0.47
C ALA A 213 9.67 7.64 1.13
N GLY A 214 8.86 6.60 1.39
CA GLY A 214 7.59 6.74 2.11
C GLY A 214 7.74 7.33 3.52
N VAL A 215 8.72 6.85 4.30
CA VAL A 215 9.04 7.44 5.61
C VAL A 215 9.51 8.90 5.46
N THR A 216 10.37 9.19 4.48
CA THR A 216 10.83 10.56 4.21
C THR A 216 9.66 11.50 3.87
N ALA A 217 8.67 11.03 3.12
CA ALA A 217 7.46 11.78 2.84
C ALA A 217 6.68 12.11 4.13
N VAL A 218 6.52 11.14 5.04
CA VAL A 218 5.91 11.36 6.37
C VAL A 218 6.66 12.43 7.18
N LEU A 219 8.00 12.39 7.17
CA LEU A 219 8.82 13.38 7.87
C LEU A 219 8.66 14.78 7.26
N ARG A 220 8.62 14.89 5.94
CA ARG A 220 8.38 16.17 5.24
C ARG A 220 7.00 16.73 5.53
N ALA A 221 5.96 15.90 5.57
CA ALA A 221 4.59 16.33 5.82
C ALA A 221 4.39 16.88 7.24
N THR A 222 5.13 16.35 8.22
CA THR A 222 4.92 16.61 9.66
C THR A 222 6.05 17.39 10.33
N GLY A 223 7.18 17.59 9.65
CA GLY A 223 8.38 18.18 10.22
C GLY A 223 9.12 17.28 11.21
N ALA A 224 8.72 16.01 11.34
CA ALA A 224 9.32 15.05 12.25
C ALA A 224 10.80 14.79 11.92
N ARG A 225 11.62 14.50 12.94
CA ARG A 225 13.07 14.24 12.79
C ARG A 225 13.43 12.86 13.34
N LEU A 226 13.64 11.91 12.44
CA LEU A 226 14.15 10.58 12.78
C LEU A 226 15.65 10.53 12.49
N ASP A 227 16.46 10.79 13.52
CA ASP A 227 17.91 10.69 13.45
C ASP A 227 18.44 9.67 14.47
N ALA A 228 19.76 9.47 14.47
CA ALA A 228 20.40 8.53 15.39
C ALA A 228 20.28 8.94 16.87
N ALA A 229 19.99 10.20 17.18
CA ALA A 229 19.74 10.64 18.55
C ALA A 229 18.31 10.27 18.98
N TRP A 230 17.34 10.45 18.09
CA TRP A 230 15.98 9.96 18.28
C TRP A 230 15.97 8.45 18.51
N ALA A 231 16.60 7.66 17.64
CA ALA A 231 16.58 6.20 17.72
C ALA A 231 17.15 5.64 19.04
N ARG A 232 18.24 6.25 19.53
CA ARG A 232 18.87 5.88 20.81
C ARG A 232 18.17 6.49 22.04
N GLY A 233 17.25 7.41 21.82
CA GLY A 233 16.49 8.09 22.87
C GLY A 233 15.45 7.17 23.54
N PRO A 234 14.87 7.63 24.66
CA PRO A 234 13.80 6.91 25.31
C PRO A 234 12.52 6.95 24.47
N HIS A 235 11.94 5.77 24.23
CA HIS A 235 10.64 5.57 23.62
C HIS A 235 9.66 5.01 24.63
N LEU A 236 8.43 5.51 24.62
CA LEU A 236 7.32 4.91 25.36
C LEU A 236 6.84 3.69 24.60
N VAL A 237 7.20 2.51 25.09
CA VAL A 237 6.72 1.25 24.52
C VAL A 237 5.46 0.81 25.24
N VAL A 238 4.40 0.55 24.47
CA VAL A 238 3.09 0.18 24.99
C VAL A 238 2.53 -1.02 24.21
N PRO A 239 2.00 -2.05 24.90
CA PRO A 239 1.23 -3.08 24.23
C PRO A 239 -0.09 -2.47 23.76
N VAL A 240 -0.48 -2.77 22.53
CA VAL A 240 -1.77 -2.34 21.99
C VAL A 240 -2.68 -3.52 21.74
N ALA A 241 -3.97 -3.31 21.97
CA ALA A 241 -4.96 -4.25 21.47
C ALA A 241 -4.96 -4.19 19.94
N PRO A 242 -5.18 -5.31 19.24
CA PRO A 242 -5.53 -5.26 17.84
C PRO A 242 -6.72 -4.31 17.69
N VAL A 243 -6.53 -3.20 16.98
CA VAL A 243 -7.66 -2.36 16.57
C VAL A 243 -8.42 -3.21 15.58
N ALA A 244 -9.66 -3.59 15.91
CA ALA A 244 -10.52 -4.27 14.96
C ALA A 244 -10.51 -3.43 13.67
N PRO A 245 -10.31 -4.05 12.48
CA PRO A 245 -10.37 -3.32 11.24
C PRO A 245 -11.74 -2.64 11.20
N VAL A 246 -11.75 -1.32 11.38
CA VAL A 246 -12.97 -0.53 11.20
C VAL A 246 -13.26 -0.64 9.71
N ALA A 247 -14.47 -1.04 9.35
CA ALA A 247 -14.91 -0.99 7.96
C ALA A 247 -14.50 0.38 7.40
N PRO A 248 -13.81 0.45 6.26
CA PRO A 248 -13.36 1.71 5.72
C PRO A 248 -14.56 2.65 5.71
N CYS A 249 -14.38 3.82 6.30
CA CYS A 249 -15.43 4.81 6.36
C CYS A 249 -15.74 5.17 4.91
N THR A 250 -16.81 4.59 4.39
CA THR A 250 -17.55 5.12 3.25
C THR A 250 -18.11 6.44 3.76
N ASP A 251 -17.25 7.47 3.83
CA ASP A 251 -17.74 8.81 3.60
C ASP A 251 -18.28 8.77 2.17
N VAL A 252 -19.55 8.38 2.11
CA VAL A 252 -20.41 8.58 0.97
C VAL A 252 -20.17 10.04 0.60
N PHE A 253 -19.77 10.28 -0.64
CA PHE A 253 -19.95 11.57 -1.28
C PHE A 253 -21.45 11.87 -1.33
N THR A 254 -22.09 12.09 -0.17
CA THR A 254 -23.38 12.77 -0.14
C THR A 254 -23.02 14.23 -0.29
N ASP A 255 -23.10 14.69 -1.53
CA ASP A 255 -23.27 16.10 -1.81
C ASP A 255 -24.58 16.53 -1.13
N VAL A 256 -24.50 17.03 0.10
CA VAL A 256 -25.63 17.67 0.78
C VAL A 256 -25.76 19.03 0.13
N SER A 257 -26.49 19.06 -1.00
CA SER A 257 -26.97 20.30 -1.60
C SER A 257 -28.04 20.89 -0.67
N PRO A 258 -27.80 22.04 -0.02
CA PRO A 258 -28.85 22.70 0.73
C PRO A 258 -29.62 23.61 -0.22
N ASP A 259 -30.93 23.35 -0.29
CA ASP A 259 -31.96 24.30 -0.72
C ASP A 259 -32.14 24.51 -2.23
N ALA A 260 -32.99 23.67 -2.84
CA ALA A 260 -33.63 23.96 -4.12
C ALA A 260 -35.15 23.99 -3.93
N ALA A 261 -35.71 25.21 -3.91
CA ALA A 261 -37.15 25.45 -3.97
C ALA A 261 -37.76 24.89 -5.27
N PRO A 262 -39.06 24.53 -5.28
CA PRO A 262 -39.66 23.88 -6.44
C PRO A 262 -40.08 24.92 -7.48
N GLY A 263 -39.67 24.68 -8.73
CA GLY A 263 -40.45 25.10 -9.90
C GLY A 263 -39.68 25.89 -10.94
N THR A 264 -39.12 25.20 -11.94
CA THR A 264 -39.08 25.64 -13.34
C THR A 264 -38.95 24.39 -14.23
N PRO A 265 -39.73 24.25 -15.31
CA PRO A 265 -39.64 23.09 -16.19
C PRO A 265 -38.34 23.12 -17.02
N ALA A 266 -37.80 21.92 -17.25
CA ALA A 266 -36.53 21.63 -17.90
C ALA A 266 -36.32 22.38 -19.22
N ALA A 267 -35.26 23.19 -19.25
CA ALA A 267 -34.59 23.58 -20.49
C ALA A 267 -33.62 22.46 -20.87
N SER A 268 -33.58 22.11 -22.16
CA SER A 268 -32.65 21.16 -22.75
C SER A 268 -31.21 21.49 -22.33
N VAL A 269 -30.57 20.58 -21.59
CA VAL A 269 -29.16 20.69 -21.23
C VAL A 269 -28.33 20.42 -22.48
N GLU A 270 -27.82 21.48 -23.09
CA GLU A 270 -26.79 21.40 -24.12
C GLU A 270 -25.48 20.90 -23.48
N GLY A 271 -25.09 19.67 -23.83
CA GLY A 271 -23.70 19.28 -24.07
C GLY A 271 -22.71 19.38 -22.91
N VAL A 272 -22.87 18.56 -21.88
CA VAL A 272 -21.72 18.23 -21.00
C VAL A 272 -20.75 17.38 -21.84
N SER A 273 -19.65 18.00 -22.28
CA SER A 273 -18.60 17.29 -23.01
C SER A 273 -17.92 16.30 -22.06
N PRO A 274 -17.82 15.00 -22.40
CA PRO A 274 -17.25 13.98 -21.52
C PRO A 274 -15.79 14.29 -21.16
N ALA A 275 -15.38 13.86 -19.97
CA ALA A 275 -14.02 14.03 -19.50
C ALA A 275 -13.02 13.45 -20.53
N PRO A 276 -11.94 14.18 -20.90
CA PRO A 276 -11.02 13.72 -21.93
C PRO A 276 -10.27 12.46 -21.48
N LEU A 277 -10.33 11.42 -22.31
CA LEU A 277 -9.51 10.21 -22.14
C LEU A 277 -8.01 10.54 -22.24
N PRO A 278 -7.12 9.79 -21.54
CA PRO A 278 -5.68 9.85 -21.77
C PRO A 278 -5.35 9.66 -23.26
N ARG A 279 -4.21 10.17 -23.74
CA ARG A 279 -3.87 10.12 -25.19
C ARG A 279 -3.64 8.70 -25.71
N GLU A 280 -2.97 7.86 -24.91
CA GLU A 280 -2.58 6.50 -25.32
C GLU A 280 -3.75 5.58 -25.72
N PRO A 281 -4.90 5.52 -25.01
CA PRO A 281 -6.02 4.68 -25.44
C PRO A 281 -6.80 5.19 -26.65
N ARG A 282 -6.68 6.48 -27.04
CA ARG A 282 -7.56 7.09 -28.06
C ARG A 282 -7.43 6.47 -29.45
N ASP A 283 -6.25 5.97 -29.78
CA ASP A 283 -5.97 5.39 -31.09
C ASP A 283 -6.06 3.85 -31.09
N SER A 284 -6.52 3.25 -29.99
CA SER A 284 -6.63 1.79 -29.90
C SER A 284 -7.80 1.27 -30.76
N PRO A 285 -7.56 0.31 -31.67
CA PRO A 285 -8.64 -0.29 -32.46
C PRO A 285 -9.67 -1.01 -31.59
N LEU A 286 -9.30 -1.43 -30.38
CA LEU A 286 -10.19 -2.07 -29.41
C LEU A 286 -11.35 -1.16 -28.98
N LEU A 287 -11.20 0.18 -29.08
CA LEU A 287 -12.30 1.10 -28.77
C LEU A 287 -13.51 0.95 -29.69
N ALA A 288 -13.32 0.40 -30.90
CA ALA A 288 -14.41 0.11 -31.83
C ALA A 288 -15.09 -1.25 -31.56
N GLU A 289 -14.53 -2.07 -30.67
CA GLU A 289 -15.07 -3.39 -30.32
C GLU A 289 -16.00 -3.32 -29.11
N GLU A 290 -16.96 -4.24 -29.03
CA GLU A 290 -17.73 -4.44 -27.80
C GLU A 290 -16.89 -5.19 -26.74
N PRO A 291 -17.02 -4.83 -25.44
CA PRO A 291 -17.96 -3.86 -24.86
C PRO A 291 -17.44 -2.40 -24.82
N PHE A 292 -16.24 -2.11 -25.32
CA PHE A 292 -15.61 -0.79 -25.19
C PHE A 292 -16.39 0.32 -25.89
N ALA A 293 -16.91 0.06 -27.09
CA ALA A 293 -17.76 0.99 -27.81
C ALA A 293 -19.00 1.38 -26.99
N GLY A 294 -19.66 0.40 -26.37
CA GLY A 294 -20.81 0.62 -25.48
C GLY A 294 -20.47 1.38 -24.20
N PHE A 295 -19.27 1.19 -23.64
CA PHE A 295 -18.78 1.97 -22.49
C PHE A 295 -18.47 3.41 -22.84
N LEU A 296 -17.83 3.66 -23.99
CA LEU A 296 -17.54 5.01 -24.47
C LEU A 296 -18.82 5.82 -24.71
N ALA A 297 -19.83 5.19 -25.29
CA ALA A 297 -21.10 5.85 -25.60
C ALA A 297 -21.89 6.30 -24.35
N ARG A 298 -21.60 5.69 -23.19
CA ARG A 298 -22.29 5.92 -21.90
C ARG A 298 -21.28 6.17 -20.79
N LEU A 299 -20.21 6.90 -21.09
CA LEU A 299 -19.09 7.04 -20.17
C LEU A 299 -19.49 7.86 -18.93
N GLY A 300 -19.80 7.16 -17.84
CA GLY A 300 -20.19 7.74 -16.56
C GLY A 300 -20.23 6.71 -15.44
N PRO A 301 -20.53 7.13 -14.20
CA PRO A 301 -20.59 6.28 -13.01
C PRO A 301 -21.49 5.04 -13.17
N GLU A 302 -22.56 5.15 -13.96
CA GLU A 302 -23.50 4.08 -14.27
C GLU A 302 -22.87 2.90 -15.01
N CYS A 303 -21.74 3.10 -15.70
CA CYS A 303 -21.01 2.03 -16.38
C CYS A 303 -20.03 1.27 -15.48
N LEU A 304 -19.71 1.79 -14.28
CA LEU A 304 -18.69 1.19 -13.41
C LEU A 304 -18.99 -0.29 -13.06
N PRO A 305 -20.22 -0.70 -12.69
CA PRO A 305 -20.49 -2.12 -12.39
C PRO A 305 -20.24 -3.05 -13.58
N ALA A 306 -20.63 -2.61 -14.79
CA ALA A 306 -20.43 -3.40 -16.01
C ALA A 306 -18.94 -3.50 -16.39
N MET A 307 -18.18 -2.42 -16.18
CA MET A 307 -16.72 -2.43 -16.35
C MET A 307 -16.04 -3.35 -15.34
N GLU A 308 -16.43 -3.33 -14.05
CA GLU A 308 -15.86 -4.20 -13.02
C GLU A 308 -16.11 -5.68 -13.33
N ARG A 309 -17.34 -6.02 -13.76
CA ARG A 309 -17.65 -7.37 -14.28
C ARG A 309 -16.69 -7.73 -15.41
N TYR A 310 -16.54 -6.85 -16.40
CA TYR A 310 -15.75 -7.18 -17.60
C TYR A 310 -14.27 -7.33 -17.26
N GLY A 311 -13.77 -6.55 -16.29
CA GLY A 311 -12.42 -6.68 -15.76
C GLY A 311 -12.19 -8.02 -15.10
N VAL A 312 -13.13 -8.50 -14.29
CA VAL A 312 -13.08 -9.85 -13.71
C VAL A 312 -13.06 -10.94 -14.79
N GLU A 313 -13.86 -10.79 -15.85
CA GLU A 313 -13.90 -11.75 -16.95
C GLU A 313 -12.57 -11.82 -17.70
N LEU A 314 -11.96 -10.67 -18.00
CA LEU A 314 -10.62 -10.59 -18.59
C LEU A 314 -9.58 -11.25 -17.68
N ALA A 315 -9.63 -10.98 -16.37
CA ALA A 315 -8.72 -11.58 -15.40
C ALA A 315 -8.90 -13.09 -15.26
N ALA A 316 -10.14 -13.58 -15.32
CA ALA A 316 -10.42 -15.01 -15.34
C ALA A 316 -9.82 -15.69 -16.58
N ARG A 317 -9.97 -15.11 -17.78
CA ARG A 317 -9.35 -15.62 -19.01
C ARG A 317 -7.83 -15.59 -18.94
N HIS A 318 -7.25 -14.48 -18.49
CA HIS A 318 -5.81 -14.31 -18.34
C HIS A 318 -5.19 -15.36 -17.41
N ASN A 319 -5.89 -15.71 -16.33
CA ASN A 319 -5.44 -16.70 -15.34
C ASN A 319 -5.92 -18.14 -15.65
N GLY A 320 -6.47 -18.41 -16.84
CA GLY A 320 -6.93 -19.75 -17.24
C GLY A 320 -8.15 -20.27 -16.47
N LEU A 321 -8.90 -19.38 -15.80
CA LEU A 321 -10.08 -19.70 -15.00
C LEU A 321 -11.39 -19.65 -15.80
N ALA A 322 -11.35 -19.27 -17.08
CA ALA A 322 -12.56 -19.12 -17.91
C ALA A 322 -13.39 -20.40 -18.05
N SER A 323 -12.76 -21.58 -17.93
CA SER A 323 -13.43 -22.88 -17.95
C SER A 323 -13.69 -23.47 -16.56
N ASP A 324 -13.34 -22.74 -15.50
CA ASP A 324 -13.60 -23.20 -14.13
C ASP A 324 -15.11 -23.06 -13.82
N PRO A 325 -15.78 -24.14 -13.38
CA PRO A 325 -17.23 -24.13 -13.18
C PRO A 325 -17.70 -23.15 -12.11
N VAL A 326 -16.89 -22.87 -11.08
CA VAL A 326 -17.21 -21.87 -10.05
C VAL A 326 -17.08 -20.46 -10.61
N CYS A 327 -16.07 -20.20 -11.45
CA CYS A 327 -15.93 -18.92 -12.14
C CYS A 327 -17.11 -18.68 -13.10
N THR A 328 -17.45 -19.69 -13.93
CA THR A 328 -18.60 -19.62 -14.85
C THR A 328 -19.91 -19.37 -14.09
N LEU A 329 -20.15 -20.11 -13.00
CA LEU A 329 -21.34 -19.91 -12.17
C LEU A 329 -21.37 -18.50 -11.56
N ALA A 330 -20.25 -17.99 -11.05
CA ALA A 330 -20.20 -16.66 -10.47
C ALA A 330 -20.47 -15.55 -11.47
N LEU A 331 -19.90 -15.63 -12.67
CA LEU A 331 -20.20 -14.71 -13.76
C LEU A 331 -21.67 -14.78 -14.17
N ALA A 332 -22.24 -15.98 -14.27
CA ALA A 332 -23.66 -16.14 -14.59
C ALA A 332 -24.60 -15.57 -13.50
N VAL A 333 -24.22 -15.68 -12.22
CA VAL A 333 -24.99 -15.07 -11.12
C VAL A 333 -24.93 -13.54 -11.18
N LEU A 334 -23.76 -12.96 -11.48
CA LEU A 334 -23.59 -11.51 -11.71
C LEU A 334 -24.38 -11.03 -12.94
N ASP A 335 -24.59 -11.90 -13.93
CA ASP A 335 -25.46 -11.62 -15.08
C ASP A 335 -26.96 -11.80 -14.76
N GLY A 336 -27.33 -12.04 -13.50
CA GLY A 336 -28.71 -12.29 -13.09
C GLY A 336 -29.29 -13.64 -13.56
N CYS A 337 -28.45 -14.54 -14.09
CA CYS A 337 -28.86 -15.83 -14.66
C CYS A 337 -28.80 -17.00 -13.65
N GLY A 338 -28.40 -16.76 -12.39
CA GLY A 338 -28.26 -17.80 -11.37
C GLY A 338 -29.36 -17.80 -10.31
N PRO A 339 -29.68 -18.96 -9.70
CA PRO A 339 -30.65 -19.05 -8.62
C PRO A 339 -30.16 -18.27 -7.39
N PRO A 340 -31.01 -17.46 -6.73
CA PRO A 340 -30.61 -16.66 -5.58
C PRO A 340 -30.13 -17.53 -4.41
N GLU A 341 -30.63 -18.75 -4.27
CA GLU A 341 -30.27 -19.69 -3.21
C GLU A 341 -28.80 -20.14 -3.30
N ALA A 342 -28.22 -20.17 -4.51
CA ALA A 342 -26.83 -20.58 -4.71
C ALA A 342 -25.81 -19.49 -4.33
N ARG A 343 -26.23 -18.24 -4.11
CA ARG A 343 -25.32 -17.12 -3.88
C ARG A 343 -24.50 -17.27 -2.61
N GLN A 344 -25.13 -17.70 -1.52
CA GLN A 344 -24.44 -17.87 -0.24
C GLN A 344 -23.38 -18.98 -0.30
N GLU A 345 -23.73 -20.12 -0.88
CA GLU A 345 -22.79 -21.25 -1.07
C GLU A 345 -21.64 -20.85 -1.97
N LEU A 346 -21.95 -20.16 -3.07
CA LEU A 346 -20.95 -19.65 -4.01
C LEU A 346 -19.98 -18.68 -3.33
N ARG A 347 -20.47 -17.77 -2.46
CA ARG A 347 -19.61 -16.85 -1.71
C ARG A 347 -18.67 -17.59 -0.76
N ILE A 348 -19.15 -18.61 -0.06
CA ILE A 348 -18.31 -19.45 0.81
C ILE A 348 -17.20 -20.11 -0.01
N GLU A 349 -17.55 -20.65 -1.17
CA GLU A 349 -16.59 -21.29 -2.08
C GLU A 349 -15.56 -20.30 -2.65
N LEU A 350 -16.00 -19.10 -3.07
CA LEU A 350 -15.11 -18.04 -3.54
C LEU A 350 -14.17 -17.57 -2.44
N ALA A 351 -14.66 -17.37 -1.22
CA ALA A 351 -13.83 -17.02 -0.06
C ALA A 351 -12.80 -18.11 0.25
N ARG A 352 -13.18 -19.38 0.16
CA ARG A 352 -12.28 -20.52 0.33
C ARG A 352 -11.18 -20.55 -0.73
N ARG A 353 -11.49 -20.21 -1.99
CA ARG A 353 -10.53 -20.15 -3.10
C ARG A 353 -9.64 -18.90 -3.05
N ALA A 354 -10.15 -17.81 -2.52
CA ALA A 354 -9.41 -16.56 -2.30
C ALA A 354 -8.44 -16.66 -1.11
N ALA A 355 -8.67 -17.59 -0.18
CA ALA A 355 -7.82 -17.77 0.99
C ALA A 355 -6.37 -18.07 0.57
N PRO A 356 -5.37 -17.43 1.21
CA PRO A 356 -3.97 -17.71 0.92
C PRO A 356 -3.67 -19.19 1.17
N ARG A 357 -3.16 -19.87 0.14
CA ARG A 357 -2.71 -21.25 0.28
C ARG A 357 -1.52 -21.29 1.24
N SER A 358 -1.48 -22.29 2.11
CA SER A 358 -0.36 -22.49 3.02
C SER A 358 0.94 -22.63 2.23
N SER A 359 2.01 -22.04 2.76
CA SER A 359 3.33 -21.91 2.10
C SER A 359 3.97 -23.23 1.65
N GLY A 360 3.47 -24.39 2.11
CA GLY A 360 3.96 -25.72 1.72
C GLY A 360 3.68 -26.11 0.25
N ASP A 361 2.66 -25.53 -0.37
CA ASP A 361 2.22 -25.89 -1.74
C ASP A 361 2.85 -25.01 -2.85
N ALA A 362 3.79 -24.14 -2.50
CA ALA A 362 4.32 -23.12 -3.40
C ALA A 362 5.43 -23.62 -4.35
N ALA A 363 6.08 -24.75 -4.04
CA ALA A 363 7.29 -25.18 -4.74
C ALA A 363 7.05 -25.74 -6.16
N ASP A 364 5.83 -26.16 -6.48
CA ASP A 364 5.54 -26.90 -7.72
C ASP A 364 4.71 -26.11 -8.74
N ARG A 365 4.32 -24.87 -8.41
CA ARG A 365 3.57 -24.01 -9.33
C ARG A 365 4.45 -22.93 -9.92
N GLY A 366 4.41 -22.85 -11.24
CA GLY A 366 5.14 -21.85 -12.03
C GLY A 366 4.83 -20.40 -11.63
N PRO A 367 5.48 -19.44 -12.29
CA PRO A 367 5.53 -18.05 -11.84
C PRO A 367 4.12 -17.47 -11.73
N VAL A 368 3.75 -17.18 -10.48
CA VAL A 368 2.74 -16.21 -10.04
C VAL A 368 1.29 -16.53 -10.42
N ALA A 369 0.70 -17.53 -9.76
CA ALA A 369 -0.75 -17.71 -9.76
C ALA A 369 -1.44 -16.54 -9.03
N HIS A 370 -1.92 -15.54 -9.78
CA HIS A 370 -2.71 -14.43 -9.24
C HIS A 370 -4.22 -14.78 -9.12
N GLU A 371 -4.57 -16.06 -9.25
CA GLU A 371 -5.93 -16.61 -9.06
C GLU A 371 -6.64 -16.08 -7.80
N PRO A 372 -6.00 -15.98 -6.60
CA PRO A 372 -6.71 -15.55 -5.40
C PRO A 372 -7.33 -14.15 -5.52
N ALA A 373 -6.70 -13.25 -6.29
CA ALA A 373 -7.24 -11.91 -6.53
C ALA A 373 -8.51 -11.95 -7.40
N VAL A 374 -8.58 -12.84 -8.39
CA VAL A 374 -9.78 -13.04 -9.21
C VAL A 374 -10.93 -13.56 -8.35
N TRP A 375 -10.67 -14.58 -7.51
CA TRP A 375 -11.68 -15.15 -6.62
C TRP A 375 -12.18 -14.16 -5.58
N GLN A 376 -11.28 -13.37 -4.99
CA GLN A 376 -11.64 -12.30 -4.07
C GLN A 376 -12.54 -11.26 -4.75
N THR A 377 -12.17 -10.84 -5.96
CA THR A 377 -12.94 -9.84 -6.69
C THR A 377 -14.35 -10.33 -7.06
N LEU A 378 -14.49 -11.59 -7.48
CA LEU A 378 -15.80 -12.22 -7.73
C LEU A 378 -16.67 -12.24 -6.46
N GLY A 379 -16.08 -12.61 -5.32
CA GLY A 379 -16.79 -12.63 -4.04
C GLY A 379 -17.25 -11.23 -3.62
N ASP A 380 -16.40 -10.23 -3.84
CA ASP A 380 -16.69 -8.82 -3.56
C ASP A 380 -17.81 -8.26 -4.45
N LEU A 381 -17.81 -8.58 -5.75
CA LEU A 381 -18.88 -8.13 -6.66
C LEU A 381 -20.23 -8.73 -6.28
N LEU A 382 -20.28 -10.04 -6.00
CA LEU A 382 -21.52 -10.71 -5.56
C LEU A 382 -22.04 -10.12 -4.27
N ALA A 383 -21.15 -9.81 -3.33
CA ALA A 383 -21.53 -9.19 -2.07
C ALA A 383 -22.18 -7.82 -2.28
N ARG A 384 -21.68 -7.01 -3.21
CA ARG A 384 -22.26 -5.69 -3.49
C ARG A 384 -23.61 -5.75 -4.16
N GLU A 385 -23.84 -6.69 -5.08
CA GLU A 385 -25.16 -6.89 -5.68
C GLU A 385 -26.22 -7.26 -4.64
N GLU A 386 -25.82 -7.88 -3.54
CA GLU A 386 -26.69 -8.19 -2.39
C GLU A 386 -26.86 -7.00 -1.42
N GLY A 387 -26.29 -5.84 -1.74
CA GLY A 387 -26.30 -4.66 -0.88
C GLY A 387 -25.32 -4.74 0.29
N ALA A 388 -24.42 -5.73 0.32
CA ALA A 388 -23.40 -5.79 1.36
C ALA A 388 -22.31 -4.75 1.10
N VAL A 389 -21.92 -4.05 2.17
CA VAL A 389 -20.76 -3.16 2.14
C VAL A 389 -19.50 -4.02 2.12
N VAL A 390 -18.79 -3.99 1.00
CA VAL A 390 -17.52 -4.70 0.86
C VAL A 390 -16.38 -3.81 1.35
N ALA A 391 -15.74 -4.24 2.43
CA ALA A 391 -14.54 -3.59 2.95
C ALA A 391 -13.33 -3.98 2.09
N GLY A 392 -12.67 -2.99 1.47
CA GLY A 392 -11.46 -3.26 0.70
C GLY A 392 -11.17 -2.20 -0.35
N PRO A 393 -10.07 -2.37 -1.10
CA PRO A 393 -9.84 -1.58 -2.30
C PRO A 393 -10.93 -1.85 -3.36
N PRO A 394 -11.18 -0.92 -4.29
CA PRO A 394 -12.07 -1.16 -5.42
C PRO A 394 -11.67 -2.43 -6.21
N PRO A 395 -12.61 -3.13 -6.88
CA PRO A 395 -12.34 -4.35 -7.65
C PRO A 395 -11.21 -4.17 -8.64
N MET A 396 -11.20 -3.04 -9.35
CA MET A 396 -10.18 -2.75 -10.34
C MET A 396 -8.78 -2.75 -9.74
N CYS A 397 -8.59 -2.33 -8.49
CA CYS A 397 -7.28 -2.41 -7.84
C CYS A 397 -6.86 -3.85 -7.51
N LEU A 398 -7.81 -4.74 -7.18
CA LEU A 398 -7.51 -6.17 -7.00
C LEU A 398 -7.19 -6.84 -8.34
N LEU A 399 -7.90 -6.43 -9.39
CA LEU A 399 -7.68 -6.91 -10.75
C LEU A 399 -6.34 -6.44 -11.32
N ASP A 400 -5.85 -5.25 -10.96
CA ASP A 400 -4.51 -4.78 -11.34
C ASP A 400 -3.44 -5.81 -10.89
N ARG A 401 -3.59 -6.39 -9.70
CA ARG A 401 -2.74 -7.50 -9.23
C ARG A 401 -2.98 -8.79 -10.02
N ALA A 402 -4.22 -9.10 -10.37
CA ALA A 402 -4.57 -10.30 -11.16
C ALA A 402 -4.04 -10.27 -12.60
N MET A 403 -3.88 -9.07 -13.14
CA MET A 403 -3.42 -8.79 -14.49
C MET A 403 -1.92 -8.43 -14.54
N SER A 404 -1.26 -8.35 -13.39
CA SER A 404 0.18 -8.18 -13.30
C SER A 404 0.90 -9.49 -13.64
N GLY A 405 2.07 -9.41 -14.28
CA GLY A 405 2.97 -10.55 -14.42
C GLY A 405 2.83 -11.39 -15.71
N GLY A 406 1.79 -11.17 -16.52
CA GLY A 406 1.73 -11.68 -17.88
C GLY A 406 2.43 -10.73 -18.87
N GLY A 407 3.05 -11.27 -19.92
CA GLY A 407 3.51 -10.46 -21.05
C GLY A 407 2.33 -9.77 -21.78
N HIS A 408 2.57 -9.22 -22.97
CA HIS A 408 1.52 -8.65 -23.82
C HIS A 408 0.53 -9.72 -24.29
N THR A 409 -0.43 -10.10 -23.43
CA THR A 409 -1.57 -10.95 -23.82
C THR A 409 -2.74 -10.07 -24.27
N PRO A 410 -3.60 -10.55 -25.18
CA PRO A 410 -4.78 -9.79 -25.61
C PRO A 410 -5.68 -9.35 -24.45
N GLU A 411 -5.80 -10.18 -23.40
CA GLU A 411 -6.57 -9.86 -22.19
C GLU A 411 -5.94 -8.73 -21.38
N ALA A 412 -4.61 -8.71 -21.26
CA ALA A 412 -3.88 -7.64 -20.56
C ALA A 412 -4.02 -6.30 -21.29
N GLU A 413 -3.95 -6.28 -22.62
CA GLU A 413 -4.16 -5.08 -23.42
C GLU A 413 -5.60 -4.55 -23.31
N ARG A 414 -6.59 -5.45 -23.41
CA ARG A 414 -8.01 -5.12 -23.20
C ARG A 414 -8.25 -4.59 -21.79
N TYR A 415 -7.61 -5.17 -20.78
CA TYR A 415 -7.76 -4.72 -19.40
C TYR A 415 -7.13 -3.35 -19.17
N ALA A 416 -5.97 -3.06 -19.74
CA ALA A 416 -5.35 -1.73 -19.68
C ALA A 416 -6.27 -0.66 -20.27
N LEU A 417 -6.93 -0.95 -21.40
CA LEU A 417 -7.92 -0.06 -22.00
C LEU A 417 -9.15 0.12 -21.10
N LEU A 418 -9.69 -0.99 -20.57
CA LEU A 418 -10.82 -0.97 -19.64
C LEU A 418 -10.52 -0.12 -18.40
N ARG A 419 -9.31 -0.25 -17.85
CA ARG A 419 -8.84 0.50 -16.69
C ARG A 419 -8.85 2.00 -16.97
N ALA A 420 -8.36 2.42 -18.13
CA ALA A 420 -8.37 3.83 -18.53
C ALA A 420 -9.80 4.38 -18.69
N LEU A 421 -10.73 3.59 -19.24
CA LEU A 421 -12.14 3.97 -19.32
C LEU A 421 -12.78 4.06 -17.94
N TYR A 422 -12.49 3.12 -17.05
CA TYR A 422 -12.99 3.10 -15.69
C TYR A 422 -12.56 4.35 -14.89
N GLU A 423 -11.28 4.74 -14.99
CA GLU A 423 -10.77 5.97 -14.37
C GLU A 423 -11.36 7.25 -14.98
N ALA A 424 -11.71 7.22 -16.26
CA ALA A 424 -12.41 8.33 -16.89
C ALA A 424 -13.87 8.42 -16.39
N ALA A 425 -14.57 7.30 -16.33
CA ALA A 425 -15.94 7.21 -15.81
C ALA A 425 -16.04 7.69 -14.35
N GLN A 426 -15.07 7.35 -13.50
CA GLN A 426 -15.02 7.83 -12.10
C GLN A 426 -14.85 9.36 -11.97
N ARG A 427 -14.29 10.02 -12.98
CA ARG A 427 -14.07 11.47 -12.97
C ARG A 427 -15.22 12.25 -13.59
N THR A 428 -16.15 11.58 -14.27
CA THR A 428 -17.34 12.22 -14.82
C THR A 428 -18.36 12.39 -13.69
N PRO A 429 -18.73 13.63 -13.32
CA PRO A 429 -19.78 13.86 -12.33
C PRO A 429 -21.13 13.32 -12.82
N ASP A 430 -22.03 12.96 -11.91
CA ASP A 430 -23.41 12.62 -12.23
C ASP A 430 -24.04 13.79 -13.01
N ALA A 431 -24.32 13.56 -14.29
CA ALA A 431 -24.83 14.58 -15.22
C ALA A 431 -26.32 14.85 -15.06
#